data_AF-A0A3C1CDI8-F1
#
_entry.id   AF-A0A3C1CDI8-F1
#
_cell.length_a   1.000
_cell.length_b   1.000
_cell.length_c   1.000
_cell.angle_alpha   90.00
_cell.angle_beta   90.00
_cell.angle_gamma   90.00
#
_symmetry.space_group_name_H-M   'P 1'
#
loop_
_entity.id
_entity.type
_entity.pdbx_description
1 polymer ?
#
loop_
_entity_poly.entity_id
_entity_poly.type
_entity_poly.pdbx_seq_one_letter_code
_entity_poly.pdbx_strand_id
1 'polypeptide(L)' 'GALFGSMSLYDNIAFPLREHTSKSEREIRAIVLTKAELVGLVDHLAKLPGEVSGGMRKRAGLARALVLEPKIILFDEPDS' A
#
# COMPACT_ATOMS: atom_id res chain seq x y z
N GLY A 1 0.96 5.92 9.10
CA GLY A 1 2.20 5.39 8.49
C GLY A 1 2.64 6.26 7.33
N ALA A 2 3.89 6.72 7.32
CA ALA A 2 4.41 7.67 6.35
C ALA A 2 4.47 7.07 4.93
N LEU A 3 3.49 7.40 4.10
CA LEU A 3 3.55 7.20 2.66
C LEU A 3 4.56 8.20 2.06
N PHE A 4 5.26 7.80 1.01
CA PHE A 4 6.11 8.71 0.24
C PHE A 4 5.20 9.66 -0.54
N GLY A 5 5.26 10.96 -0.22
CA GLY A 5 4.37 11.97 -0.80
C GLY A 5 4.56 12.20 -2.31
N SER A 6 5.73 11.84 -2.84
CA SER A 6 6.08 11.95 -4.25
C SER A 6 5.74 10.71 -5.08
N MET A 7 5.19 9.66 -4.46
CA MET A 7 4.87 8.39 -5.12
C MET A 7 3.36 8.17 -5.11
N SER A 8 2.83 7.53 -6.16
CA SER A 8 1.43 7.12 -6.20
C SER A 8 1.10 6.13 -5.07
N LEU A 9 -0.19 5.93 -4.79
CA LEU A 9 -0.62 4.87 -3.87
C LEU A 9 -0.18 3.49 -4.35
N TYR A 10 -0.22 3.23 -5.66
CA TYR A 10 0.31 2.01 -6.26
C TYR A 10 1.79 1.82 -5.92
N ASP A 11 2.62 2.83 -6.18
CA ASP A 11 4.05 2.71 -5.97
C ASP A 11 4.41 2.60 -4.49
N ASN A 12 3.67 3.29 -3.62
CA ASN A 12 3.79 3.11 -2.18
C ASN A 12 3.54 1.66 -1.77
N ILE A 13 2.46 1.04 -2.26
CA ILE A 13 2.09 -0.35 -1.93
C ILE A 13 3.08 -1.33 -2.58
N ALA A 14 3.55 -1.06 -3.80
CA ALA A 14 4.50 -1.90 -4.53
C ALA A 14 5.93 -1.86 -3.95
N PHE A 15 6.30 -0.75 -3.30
CA PHE A 15 7.68 -0.48 -2.87
C PHE A 15 8.33 -1.64 -2.10
N PRO A 16 7.72 -2.23 -1.05
CA PRO A 16 8.36 -3.33 -0.32
C PRO A 16 8.58 -4.57 -1.18
N LEU A 17 7.71 -4.84 -2.16
CA LEU A 17 7.88 -5.96 -3.09
C LEU A 17 9.07 -5.74 -4.01
N ARG A 18 9.23 -4.52 -4.53
CA ARG A 18 10.36 -4.14 -5.41
C ARG A 18 11.70 -4.19 -4.66
N GLU A 19 11.73 -3.77 -3.40
CA GLU A 19 12.95 -3.72 -2.59
C GLU A 19 13.37 -5.06 -1.99
N HIS A 20 12.41 -5.94 -1.67
CA HIS A 20 12.68 -7.14 -0.87
C HIS A 20 12.37 -8.45 -1.58
N THR A 21 11.97 -8.42 -2.85
CA THR A 21 11.70 -9.63 -3.63
C THR A 21 12.27 -9.52 -5.04
N SER A 22 12.39 -10.64 -5.74
CA SER A 22 12.77 -10.73 -7.16
C SER A 22 11.56 -10.91 -8.09
N LYS A 23 10.36 -10.54 -7.63
CA LYS A 23 9.11 -10.70 -8.40
C LYS A 23 9.12 -9.79 -9.62
N SER A 24 8.54 -10.28 -10.72
CA SER A 24 8.32 -9.47 -11.91
C SER A 24 7.28 -8.38 -11.67
N GLU A 25 7.33 -7.29 -12.44
CA GLU A 25 6.32 -6.21 -12.35
C GLU A 25 4.89 -6.72 -12.57
N ARG A 26 4.71 -7.79 -13.36
CA ARG A 26 3.40 -8.44 -13.54
C ARG A 26 2.90 -9.07 -12.24
N GLU A 27 3.76 -9.77 -11.51
CA GLU A 27 3.42 -10.36 -10.20
C GLU A 27 3.19 -9.29 -9.15
N ILE A 28 4.04 -8.27 -9.12
CA ILE A 28 3.89 -7.12 -8.21
C ILE A 28 2.54 -6.45 -8.44
N ARG A 29 2.19 -6.17 -9.70
CA ARG A 29 0.88 -5.59 -10.05
C ARG A 29 -0.27 -6.44 -9.54
N ALA A 30 -0.20 -7.76 -9.69
CA ALA A 30 -1.24 -8.65 -9.20
C ALA A 30 -1.38 -8.57 -7.67
N ILE A 31 -0.27 -8.64 -6.93
CA ILE A 31 -0.27 -8.55 -5.46
C ILE A 31 -0.81 -7.20 -5.00
N VAL A 32 -0.35 -6.10 -5.60
CA VAL A 32 -0.79 -4.74 -5.26
C VAL A 32 -2.29 -4.60 -5.48
N LEU A 33 -2.83 -5.09 -6.59
CA LEU A 33 -4.27 -5.07 -6.86
C LEU A 33 -5.04 -5.86 -5.79
N THR A 34 -4.60 -7.09 -5.47
CA THR A 34 -5.23 -7.89 -4.42
C THR A 34 -5.22 -7.19 -3.07
N LYS A 35 -4.09 -6.61 -2.63
CA LYS A 35 -4.02 -5.93 -1.34
C LYS A 35 -4.76 -4.59 -1.34
N ALA A 36 -4.84 -3.90 -2.47
CA ALA A 36 -5.62 -2.67 -2.62
C ALA A 36 -7.13 -2.93 -2.58
N GLU A 37 -7.57 -4.07 -3.11
CA GLU A 37 -8.97 -4.53 -3.02
C GLU A 37 -9.37 -4.78 -1.57
N LEU A 38 -8.53 -5.47 -0.78
CA LEU A 38 -8.77 -5.73 0.65
C LEU A 38 -9.01 -4.45 1.47
N VAL A 39 -8.46 -3.31 1.04
CA VAL A 39 -8.59 -2.03 1.73
C VAL A 39 -9.47 -1.02 0.99
N GLY A 40 -10.12 -1.43 -0.10
CA GLY A 40 -11.03 -0.60 -0.90
C GLY A 40 -10.36 0.61 -1.55
N LEU A 41 -9.19 0.42 -2.19
CA LEU A 41 -8.40 1.50 -2.82
C LEU A 41 -8.05 1.26 -4.30
N VAL A 42 -8.60 0.23 -4.95
CA VAL A 42 -8.27 -0.12 -6.35
C VAL A 42 -8.42 1.08 -7.30
N ASP A 43 -9.51 1.83 -7.20
CA ASP A 43 -9.81 2.99 -8.06
C ASP A 43 -9.00 4.25 -7.71
N HIS A 44 -8.09 4.17 -6.75
CA HIS A 44 -7.31 5.30 -6.25
C HIS A 44 -5.80 5.08 -6.35
N LEU A 45 -5.37 3.96 -6.94
CA LEU A 45 -3.98 3.56 -7.03
C LEU A 45 -3.08 4.57 -7.76
N ALA A 46 -3.62 5.30 -8.73
CA ALA A 46 -2.88 6.33 -9.46
C ALA A 46 -2.71 7.66 -8.70
N LYS A 47 -3.48 7.89 -7.63
CA LYS A 47 -3.45 9.14 -6.86
C LYS A 47 -2.21 9.22 -5.97
N LEU A 48 -1.76 10.43 -5.70
CA LEU A 48 -0.76 10.74 -4.68
C LEU A 48 -1.40 10.76 -3.28
N PRO A 49 -0.62 10.55 -2.20
CA PRO A 49 -1.12 10.64 -0.83
C PRO A 49 -1.81 11.98 -0.49
N GLY A 50 -1.37 13.08 -1.11
CA GLY A 50 -1.98 14.40 -0.93
C GLY A 50 -3.38 14.56 -1.55
N GLU A 51 -3.78 13.66 -2.44
CA GLU A 51 -5.03 13.73 -3.22
C GLU A 51 -6.14 12.83 -2.66
N VAL A 52 -5.89 12.20 -1.51
CA VAL A 52 -6.82 11.25 -0.87
C VAL A 52 -7.07 11.63 0.58
N SER A 53 -8.20 11.17 1.13
CA SER A 53 -8.57 11.46 2.52
C SER A 53 -7.59 10.85 3.53
N GLY A 54 -7.59 11.34 4.77
CA GLY A 54 -6.77 10.77 5.84
C GLY A 54 -7.03 9.27 6.07
N GLY A 55 -8.30 8.86 6.05
CA GLY A 55 -8.68 7.45 6.14
C GLY A 55 -8.15 6.61 4.99
N MET A 56 -8.17 7.14 3.76
CA MET A 56 -7.58 6.47 2.60
C MET A 56 -6.06 6.35 2.73
N ARG A 57 -5.36 7.37 3.25
CA ARG A 57 -3.92 7.28 3.53
C ARG A 57 -3.60 6.19 4.55
N LYS A 58 -4.37 6.09 5.64
CA LYS A 58 -4.21 5.01 6.64
C LYS A 58 -4.37 3.64 5.99
N ARG A 59 -5.43 3.46 5.19
CA ARG A 59 -5.69 2.21 4.45
C ARG A 59 -4.61 1.87 3.42
N ALA A 60 -4.04 2.85 2.72
CA ALA A 60 -2.90 2.63 1.83
C ALA A 60 -1.65 2.21 2.59
N GLY A 61 -1.39 2.81 3.75
CA GLY A 61 -0.30 2.39 4.65
C GLY A 61 -0.47 0.94 5.14
N LEU A 62 -1.71 0.55 5.47
CA LEU A 62 -2.06 -0.83 5.81
C LEU A 62 -1.79 -1.79 4.63
N ALA A 63 -2.26 -1.46 3.42
CA ALA A 63 -1.98 -2.27 2.24
C ALA A 63 -0.48 -2.44 2.00
N ARG A 64 0.31 -1.36 2.11
CA ARG A 64 1.77 -1.42 2.01
C ARG A 64 2.41 -2.31 3.08
N ALA A 65 1.87 -2.38 4.28
CA ALA A 65 2.38 -3.30 5.31
C ALA A 65 2.03 -4.77 5.01
N LEU A 66 0.90 -5.03 4.35
CA LEU A 66 0.38 -6.37 4.08
C LEU A 66 0.98 -7.07 2.85
N VAL A 67 1.63 -6.35 1.93
CA VAL A 67 2.08 -6.92 0.63
C VAL A 67 3.14 -8.00 0.76
N LEU A 68 3.97 -7.96 1.81
CA LEU A 68 4.97 -8.99 2.09
C LEU A 68 4.42 -10.19 2.86
N GLU A 69 3.11 -10.22 3.10
CA GLU A 69 2.42 -11.26 3.87
C GLU A 69 3.09 -11.54 5.23
N PRO A 70 3.31 -10.49 6.05
CA PRO A 70 3.98 -10.65 7.33
C PRO A 70 3.12 -11.51 8.28
N LYS A 71 3.79 -12.29 9.14
CA LYS A 71 3.11 -13.08 10.19
C LYS A 71 2.50 -12.21 11.30
N ILE A 72 3.06 -11.02 11.53
CA ILE A 72 2.68 -10.11 12.60
C ILE A 72 2.75 -8.69 12.06
N ILE A 73 1.74 -7.87 12.36
CA ILE A 73 1.76 -6.42 12.13
C ILE A 73 1.56 -5.72 13.47
N LEU A 74 2.44 -4.77 13.77
CA LEU A 74 2.30 -3.89 14.92
C LEU A 74 1.62 -2.59 14.47
N PHE A 75 0.49 -2.25 15.10
CA PHE A 75 -0.16 -0.97 14.94
C PHE A 75 0.07 -0.13 16.17
N ASP A 76 0.53 1.09 15.96
CA ASP A 76 0.52 2.14 16.97
C ASP A 76 -0.61 3.10 16.57
N GLU A 77 -1.63 3.23 17.44
CA GLU A 77 -2.84 4.05 17.27
C GLU A 77 -3.79 3.69 16.09
N PRO A 78 -4.68 2.69 16.22
CA PRO A 78 -5.68 2.37 15.18
C PRO A 78 -6.84 3.38 15.08
N ASP A 79 -7.13 4.14 16.15
CA ASP A 79 -8.39 4.88 16.31
C ASP A 79 -8.31 6.41 16.09
N SER A 80 -7.10 6.99 16.05
CA SER A 80 -6.86 8.45 15.94
C SER A 80 -6.72 8.93 14.51
#